data_AF-A0A7S2ZK21-F1
#
_entry.id   AF-A0A7S2ZK21-F1
#
_cell.length_a   1.000
_cell.length_b   1.000
_cell.length_c   1.000
_cell.angle_alpha   90.00
_cell.angle_beta   90.00
_cell.angle_gamma   90.00
#
_symmetry.space_group_name_H-M   'P 1'
#
loop_
_entity.id
_entity.type
_entity.pdbx_description
1 polymer ?
#
loop_
_entity_poly.entity_id
_entity_poly.type
_entity_poly.pdbx_seq_one_letter_code
_entity_poly.pdbx_strand_id
1 'polypeptide(L)'
;MSTRAARRAAMRGEGHFKIHSLHGAYPTPRSSRLKLPDRHFLNLDSTNAAGLKDLHRLVTKLVPKGEALQYVNLRSEDCEGERFRHLIKEFDQNLAVQLACGHRCFVYGFSRGGEFPRAITHGVPFVKFTLGRAWRYERMPVTSGLGAVIDGVNYAPLWSKLKFDEKKAEKRRLRYARYIAEEMGVTEPSLFGVSIPESKHECDEATALSHALNNSAPKFDDRPERLKEHGLRIHHATESLGFAEKETLRLKPLRTAWGQSNE
;
A
#
# COMPACT_ATOMS: atom_id res chain seq x y z
N MET A 1 -15.07 26.47 51.11
CA MET A 1 -13.78 26.06 50.51
C MET A 1 -13.96 24.69 49.86
N SER A 2 -13.61 24.56 48.58
CA SER A 2 -14.14 23.54 47.66
C SER A 2 -13.49 22.15 47.78
N THR A 3 -14.33 21.14 48.00
CA THR A 3 -14.03 19.69 48.07
C THR A 3 -13.43 19.09 46.79
N ARG A 4 -13.33 19.86 45.70
CA ARG A 4 -12.69 19.42 44.44
C ARG A 4 -11.16 19.42 44.48
N ALA A 5 -10.54 20.22 45.34
CA ALA A 5 -9.08 20.28 45.45
C ALA A 5 -8.50 19.04 46.17
N ALA A 6 -9.19 18.53 47.20
CA ALA A 6 -8.74 17.37 47.96
C ALA A 6 -8.76 16.06 47.15
N ARG A 7 -9.72 15.90 46.22
CA ARG A 7 -9.83 14.70 45.37
C ARG A 7 -8.71 14.57 44.33
N ARG A 8 -8.02 15.66 43.97
CA ARG A 8 -6.87 15.62 43.05
C ARG A 8 -5.55 15.26 43.74
N ALA A 9 -5.46 15.43 45.06
CA ALA A 9 -4.26 15.05 45.82
C ALA A 9 -4.21 13.52 46.08
N ALA A 10 -5.37 12.89 46.32
CA ALA A 10 -5.45 11.46 46.66
C ALA A 10 -5.16 10.48 45.50
N MET A 11 -5.14 10.95 44.24
CA MET A 11 -4.85 10.12 43.07
C MET A 11 -3.39 10.17 42.60
N ARG A 12 -2.50 10.85 43.34
CA ARG A 12 -1.04 10.80 43.12
C ARG A 12 -0.35 9.74 44.00
N GLY A 13 -1.08 8.68 44.34
CA GLY A 13 -0.48 7.47 44.92
C GLY A 13 0.49 6.89 43.91
N GLU A 14 1.77 6.93 44.27
CA GLU A 14 2.94 6.49 43.52
C GLU A 14 2.89 4.98 43.24
N GLY A 15 2.11 4.58 42.24
CA GLY A 15 2.28 3.31 41.56
C GLY A 15 3.44 3.43 40.57
N HIS A 16 4.68 3.37 41.05
CA HIS A 16 5.85 3.18 40.19
C HIS A 16 5.76 1.81 39.52
N PHE A 17 5.00 1.72 38.41
CA PHE A 17 5.21 0.67 37.43
C PHE A 17 6.59 0.92 36.81
N LYS A 18 7.63 0.29 37.40
CA LYS A 18 8.86 0.02 36.68
C LYS A 18 8.49 -0.90 35.54
N ILE A 19 8.21 -0.32 34.37
CA ILE A 19 8.34 -1.04 33.12
C ILE A 19 9.83 -1.36 33.04
N HIS A 20 10.19 -2.57 33.47
CA HIS A 20 11.51 -3.11 33.20
C HIS A 20 11.61 -3.19 31.69
N SER A 21 12.24 -2.17 31.13
CA SER A 21 12.65 -2.15 29.75
C SER A 21 13.61 -3.32 29.59
N LEU A 22 13.11 -4.46 29.11
CA LEU A 22 13.91 -5.59 28.66
C LEU A 22 14.63 -5.15 27.38
N HIS A 23 15.53 -4.17 27.49
CA HIS A 23 16.58 -3.89 26.50
C HIS A 23 17.66 -4.96 26.66
N GLY A 24 17.26 -6.23 26.59
CA GLY A 24 18.17 -7.24 26.10
C GLY A 24 18.52 -6.83 24.68
N ALA A 25 19.81 -6.70 24.39
CA ALA A 25 20.28 -6.48 23.03
C ALA A 25 19.81 -7.67 22.18
N TYR A 26 18.63 -7.55 21.58
CA TYR A 26 18.21 -8.49 20.56
C TYR A 26 19.28 -8.40 19.47
N PRO A 27 19.90 -9.52 19.08
CA PRO A 27 20.84 -9.50 17.99
C PRO A 27 20.13 -8.86 16.81
N THR A 28 20.64 -7.71 16.35
CA THR A 28 20.11 -7.08 15.15
C THR A 28 20.22 -8.12 14.04
N PRO A 29 19.10 -8.51 13.40
CA PRO A 29 19.11 -9.63 12.47
C PRO A 29 19.96 -9.26 11.25
N ARG A 30 21.25 -9.62 11.30
CA ARG A 30 22.16 -9.54 10.17
C ARG A 30 21.87 -10.71 9.23
N SER A 31 21.25 -10.36 8.11
CA SER A 31 21.50 -10.88 6.76
C SER A 31 21.09 -12.31 6.35
N SER A 32 20.04 -12.87 6.93
CA SER A 32 19.17 -13.77 6.16
C SER A 32 17.74 -13.37 6.42
N ARG A 33 17.24 -12.36 5.68
CA ARG A 33 15.81 -12.02 5.71
C ARG A 33 15.07 -13.31 5.40
N LEU A 34 14.41 -13.87 6.42
CA LEU A 34 13.55 -15.03 6.24
C LEU A 34 12.59 -14.66 5.10
N LYS A 35 12.55 -15.50 4.08
CA LYS A 35 11.68 -15.26 2.92
C LYS A 35 10.25 -15.45 3.41
N LEU A 36 9.62 -14.35 3.78
CA LEU A 36 8.24 -14.36 4.24
C LEU A 36 7.32 -14.71 3.06
N PRO A 37 6.21 -15.43 3.31
CA PRO A 37 5.22 -15.71 2.27
C PRO A 37 4.65 -14.40 1.72
N ASP A 38 4.24 -14.42 0.45
CA ASP A 38 3.54 -13.30 -0.14
C ASP A 38 2.15 -13.14 0.50
N ARG A 39 1.58 -11.94 0.39
CA ARG A 39 0.24 -11.63 0.89
C ARG A 39 -0.59 -11.08 -0.23
N HIS A 40 -1.81 -11.60 -0.34
CA HIS A 40 -2.68 -11.35 -1.47
C HIS A 40 -3.95 -10.66 -0.98
N PHE A 41 -4.26 -9.51 -1.59
CA PHE A 41 -5.39 -8.66 -1.21
C PHE A 41 -6.27 -8.41 -2.43
N LEU A 42 -7.54 -8.77 -2.32
CA LEU A 42 -8.56 -8.41 -3.28
C LEU A 42 -9.11 -7.01 -2.97
N ASN A 43 -9.04 -6.11 -3.94
CA ASN A 43 -9.60 -4.78 -3.77
C ASN A 43 -11.13 -4.79 -3.93
N LEU A 44 -11.85 -4.51 -2.84
CA LEU A 44 -13.30 -4.40 -2.78
C LEU A 44 -13.76 -2.99 -3.18
N ASP A 45 -13.57 -2.65 -4.45
CA ASP A 45 -14.12 -1.41 -5.00
C ASP A 45 -15.64 -1.57 -5.24
N SER A 46 -16.44 -0.59 -4.81
CA SER A 46 -17.90 -0.55 -5.00
C SER A 46 -18.32 -0.67 -6.45
N THR A 47 -17.49 -0.16 -7.37
CA THR A 47 -17.70 -0.30 -8.81
C THR A 47 -17.67 -1.75 -9.29
N ASN A 48 -17.08 -2.67 -8.52
CA ASN A 48 -16.84 -4.07 -8.91
C ASN A 48 -17.85 -5.07 -8.34
N ALA A 49 -18.95 -4.63 -7.73
CA ALA A 49 -19.93 -5.54 -7.10
C ALA A 49 -20.45 -6.65 -8.06
N ALA A 50 -20.66 -6.32 -9.34
CA ALA A 50 -21.08 -7.29 -10.35
C ALA A 50 -19.97 -8.28 -10.75
N GLY A 51 -18.70 -7.86 -10.69
CA GLY A 51 -17.54 -8.68 -11.04
C GLY A 51 -16.91 -9.40 -9.85
N LEU A 52 -17.29 -9.09 -8.60
CA LEU A 52 -16.56 -9.56 -7.42
C LEU A 52 -16.46 -11.08 -7.31
N LYS A 53 -17.52 -11.81 -7.72
CA LYS A 53 -17.52 -13.28 -7.75
C LYS A 53 -16.51 -13.82 -8.76
N ASP A 54 -16.46 -13.23 -9.96
CA ASP A 54 -15.52 -13.60 -11.00
C ASP A 54 -14.08 -13.21 -10.61
N LEU A 55 -13.91 -12.04 -9.98
CA LEU A 55 -12.62 -11.59 -9.46
C LEU A 55 -12.08 -12.57 -8.44
N HIS A 56 -12.92 -12.93 -7.46
CA HIS A 56 -12.55 -13.83 -6.40
C HIS A 56 -12.17 -15.20 -6.98
N ARG A 57 -12.96 -15.73 -7.93
CA ARG A 57 -12.66 -16.99 -8.59
C ARG A 57 -11.34 -16.95 -9.36
N LEU A 58 -11.08 -15.86 -10.09
CA LEU A 58 -9.85 -15.71 -10.88
C LEU A 58 -8.64 -15.51 -9.98
N VAL A 59 -8.72 -14.62 -9.00
CA VAL A 59 -7.63 -14.36 -8.07
C VAL A 59 -7.32 -15.60 -7.22
N THR A 60 -8.34 -16.37 -6.80
CA THR A 60 -8.11 -17.63 -6.08
C THR A 60 -7.30 -18.64 -6.88
N LYS A 61 -7.38 -18.60 -8.22
CA LYS A 61 -6.49 -19.40 -9.08
C LYS A 61 -5.08 -18.82 -9.10
N LEU A 62 -4.93 -17.50 -9.15
CA LEU A 62 -3.62 -16.83 -9.16
C LEU A 62 -2.86 -16.96 -7.83
N VAL A 63 -3.58 -17.07 -6.71
CA VAL A 63 -2.98 -17.20 -5.37
C VAL A 63 -2.43 -18.62 -5.19
N PRO A 64 -1.17 -18.78 -4.74
CA PRO A 64 -0.59 -20.10 -4.49
C PRO A 64 -1.42 -20.91 -3.47
N LYS A 65 -1.46 -22.24 -3.66
CA LYS A 65 -2.16 -23.13 -2.72
C LYS A 65 -1.57 -22.98 -1.31
N GLY A 66 -2.46 -22.76 -0.33
CA GLY A 66 -2.08 -22.57 1.07
C GLY A 66 -1.84 -21.11 1.48
N GLU A 67 -1.82 -20.17 0.52
CA GLU A 67 -1.82 -18.75 0.83
C GLU A 67 -3.26 -18.22 0.93
N ALA A 68 -3.52 -17.32 1.88
CA ALA A 68 -4.84 -16.77 2.12
C ALA A 68 -5.06 -15.50 1.29
N LEU A 69 -6.19 -15.46 0.58
CA LEU A 69 -6.68 -14.23 -0.05
C LEU A 69 -7.42 -13.39 0.99
N GLN A 70 -6.93 -12.18 1.20
CA GLN A 70 -7.52 -11.18 2.09
C GLN A 70 -8.20 -10.09 1.26
N TYR A 71 -8.85 -9.15 1.93
CA TYR A 71 -9.58 -8.07 1.28
C TYR A 71 -9.01 -6.72 1.72
N VAL A 72 -9.06 -5.74 0.83
CA VAL A 72 -8.73 -4.34 1.11
C VAL A 72 -9.73 -3.45 0.40
N ASN A 73 -9.96 -2.23 0.88
CA ASN A 73 -10.85 -1.27 0.26
C ASN A 73 -10.09 0.00 -0.16
N LEU A 74 -9.47 -0.04 -1.34
CA LEU A 74 -8.94 1.13 -2.05
C LEU A 74 -9.96 1.53 -3.11
N ARG A 75 -10.74 2.59 -2.85
CA ARG A 75 -11.79 3.04 -3.77
C ARG A 75 -11.22 3.86 -4.92
N SER A 76 -11.54 3.48 -6.15
CA SER A 76 -11.18 4.25 -7.34
C SER A 76 -11.85 5.61 -7.34
N GLU A 77 -13.08 5.73 -6.83
CA GLU A 77 -13.83 7.00 -6.78
C GLU A 77 -13.15 8.03 -5.86
N ASP A 78 -12.49 7.57 -4.79
CA ASP A 78 -11.70 8.46 -3.94
C ASP A 78 -10.39 8.88 -4.60
N CYS A 79 -9.80 8.01 -5.42
CA CYS A 79 -8.59 8.33 -6.17
C CYS A 79 -8.89 9.33 -7.30
N GLU A 80 -9.99 9.13 -8.03
CA GLU A 80 -10.46 10.01 -9.12
C GLU A 80 -10.84 11.40 -8.61
N GLY A 81 -11.58 11.46 -7.50
CA GLY A 81 -11.96 12.73 -6.88
C GLY A 81 -10.86 13.38 -6.04
N GLU A 82 -9.62 12.86 -6.10
CA GLU A 82 -8.48 13.28 -5.27
C GLU A 82 -8.78 13.33 -3.75
N ARG A 83 -9.76 12.54 -3.30
CA ARG A 83 -10.19 12.41 -1.89
C ARG A 83 -9.26 11.49 -1.11
N PHE A 84 -7.95 11.62 -1.31
CA PHE A 84 -6.90 10.79 -0.69
C PHE A 84 -6.98 10.72 0.84
N ARG A 85 -7.48 11.77 1.49
CA ARG A 85 -7.71 11.75 2.95
C ARG A 85 -8.71 10.66 3.36
N HIS A 86 -9.70 10.38 2.53
CA HIS A 86 -10.68 9.33 2.77
C HIS A 86 -10.01 7.95 2.79
N LEU A 87 -9.07 7.71 1.86
CA LEU A 87 -8.25 6.49 1.84
C LEU A 87 -7.47 6.29 3.14
N ILE A 88 -6.95 7.36 3.76
CA ILE A 88 -6.26 7.27 5.07
C ILE A 88 -7.24 6.90 6.19
N LYS A 89 -8.45 7.48 6.19
CA LYS A 89 -9.45 7.23 7.22
C LYS A 89 -9.90 5.77 7.21
N GLU A 90 -10.10 5.23 6.02
CA GLU A 90 -10.52 3.84 5.78
C GLU A 90 -9.33 2.89 5.60
N PHE A 91 -8.11 3.34 5.92
CA PHE A 91 -6.91 2.56 5.68
C PHE A 91 -6.89 1.25 6.47
N ASP A 92 -6.75 0.14 5.74
CA ASP A 92 -6.78 -1.22 6.26
C ASP A 92 -5.56 -1.50 7.15
N GLN A 93 -5.82 -1.79 8.42
CA GLN A 93 -4.79 -2.03 9.42
C GLN A 93 -4.10 -3.40 9.23
N ASN A 94 -4.81 -4.39 8.69
CA ASN A 94 -4.21 -5.68 8.41
C ASN A 94 -3.20 -5.56 7.26
N LEU A 95 -3.52 -4.83 6.18
CA LEU A 95 -2.53 -4.50 5.14
C LEU A 95 -1.31 -3.78 5.73
N ALA A 96 -1.53 -2.81 6.62
CA ALA A 96 -0.45 -2.08 7.29
C ALA A 96 0.48 -3.02 8.08
N VAL A 97 -0.09 -3.95 8.84
CA VAL A 97 0.69 -4.93 9.64
C VAL A 97 1.46 -5.88 8.73
N GLN A 98 0.86 -6.41 7.65
CA GLN A 98 1.57 -7.29 6.72
C GLN A 98 2.78 -6.59 6.09
N LEU A 99 2.61 -5.33 5.65
CA LEU A 99 3.69 -4.51 5.11
C LEU A 99 4.78 -4.23 6.16
N ALA A 100 4.39 -3.93 7.40
CA ALA A 100 5.32 -3.69 8.49
C ALA A 100 6.11 -4.95 8.91
N CYS A 101 5.52 -6.13 8.77
CA CYS A 101 6.22 -7.39 8.94
C CYS A 101 7.23 -7.68 7.82
N GLY A 102 7.24 -6.90 6.74
CA GLY A 102 8.13 -7.09 5.59
C GLY A 102 7.61 -8.07 4.54
N HIS A 103 6.31 -8.40 4.57
CA HIS A 103 5.68 -9.20 3.50
C HIS A 103 5.62 -8.40 2.18
N ARG A 104 5.75 -9.09 1.05
CA ARG A 104 5.35 -8.55 -0.26
C ARG A 104 3.83 -8.67 -0.37
N CYS A 105 3.16 -7.55 -0.58
CA CYS A 105 1.70 -7.49 -0.64
C CYS A 105 1.25 -7.14 -2.05
N PHE A 106 0.38 -7.98 -2.63
CA PHE A 106 -0.22 -7.79 -3.95
C PHE A 106 -1.68 -7.40 -3.80
N VAL A 107 -2.05 -6.25 -4.35
CA VAL A 107 -3.43 -5.76 -4.39
C VAL A 107 -3.99 -5.96 -5.79
N TYR A 108 -5.00 -6.81 -5.91
CA TYR A 108 -5.67 -7.14 -7.18
C TYR A 108 -6.88 -6.23 -7.39
N GLY A 109 -6.98 -5.62 -8.58
CA GLY A 109 -8.13 -4.82 -9.00
C GLY A 109 -8.57 -5.16 -10.42
N PHE A 110 -9.84 -4.90 -10.74
CA PHE A 110 -10.42 -5.15 -12.06
C PHE A 110 -10.34 -3.93 -12.96
N SER A 111 -9.63 -4.03 -14.08
CA SER A 111 -9.69 -3.04 -15.16
C SER A 111 -10.91 -3.27 -16.04
N ARG A 112 -11.79 -2.27 -16.13
CA ARG A 112 -12.86 -2.22 -17.13
C ARG A 112 -12.39 -1.48 -18.37
N GLY A 113 -12.70 -2.01 -19.55
CA GLY A 113 -12.33 -1.36 -20.82
C GLY A 113 -10.81 -1.22 -21.06
N GLY A 114 -9.99 -2.05 -20.41
CA GLY A 114 -8.53 -2.02 -20.56
C GLY A 114 -7.81 -0.89 -19.80
N GLU A 115 -8.56 -0.03 -19.10
CA GLU A 115 -8.00 1.01 -18.23
C GLU A 115 -7.69 0.46 -16.85
N PHE A 116 -6.49 0.73 -16.33
CA PHE A 116 -6.12 0.31 -15.00
C PHE A 116 -6.96 1.04 -13.93
N PRO A 117 -7.43 0.33 -12.89
CA PRO A 117 -8.20 0.96 -11.82
C PRO A 117 -7.41 2.09 -11.16
N ARG A 118 -8.08 3.20 -10.87
CA ARG A 118 -7.44 4.32 -10.15
C ARG A 118 -7.02 3.92 -8.73
N ALA A 119 -7.73 2.99 -8.11
CA ALA A 119 -7.27 2.35 -6.88
C ALA A 119 -5.87 1.73 -6.98
N ILE A 120 -5.55 1.14 -8.14
CA ILE A 120 -4.27 0.48 -8.41
C ILE A 120 -3.21 1.51 -8.84
N THR A 121 -3.53 2.39 -9.79
CA THR A 121 -2.56 3.36 -10.33
C THR A 121 -2.27 4.53 -9.40
N HIS A 122 -3.24 4.95 -8.58
CA HIS A 122 -3.13 6.09 -7.66
C HIS A 122 -3.17 5.67 -6.20
N GLY A 123 -4.10 4.77 -5.83
CA GLY A 123 -4.29 4.34 -4.45
C GLY A 123 -3.07 3.60 -3.88
N VAL A 124 -2.54 2.60 -4.60
CA VAL A 124 -1.34 1.85 -4.16
C VAL A 124 -0.12 2.77 -3.99
N PRO A 125 0.27 3.60 -4.98
CA PRO A 125 1.39 4.52 -4.81
C PRO A 125 1.17 5.53 -3.67
N PHE A 126 -0.05 6.05 -3.51
CA PHE A 126 -0.42 6.93 -2.40
C PHE A 126 -0.24 6.27 -1.02
N VAL A 127 -0.65 5.01 -0.88
CA VAL A 127 -0.45 4.23 0.36
C VAL A 127 1.05 4.08 0.66
N LYS A 128 1.86 3.70 -0.34
CA LYS A 128 3.32 3.60 -0.17
C LYS A 128 3.93 4.91 0.30
N PHE A 129 3.55 6.02 -0.35
CA PHE A 129 4.01 7.36 0.01
C PHE A 129 3.64 7.73 1.45
N THR A 130 2.39 7.51 1.83
CA THR A 130 1.86 7.91 3.14
C THR A 130 2.46 7.07 4.27
N LEU A 131 2.58 5.75 4.09
CA LEU A 131 3.27 4.88 5.04
C LEU A 131 4.75 5.23 5.15
N GLY A 132 5.42 5.47 4.03
CA GLY A 132 6.83 5.83 4.03
C GLY A 132 7.12 7.09 4.85
N ARG A 133 6.25 8.09 4.72
CA ARG A 133 6.32 9.31 5.53
C ARG A 133 5.94 9.08 6.99
N ALA A 134 4.88 8.31 7.26
CA ALA A 134 4.41 8.06 8.62
C ALA A 134 5.38 7.20 9.46
N TRP A 135 6.04 6.25 8.82
CA TRP A 135 7.01 5.34 9.41
C TRP A 135 8.43 5.91 9.44
N ARG A 136 8.62 7.12 8.87
CA ARG A 136 9.87 7.90 8.90
C ARG A 136 11.06 7.09 8.40
N TYR A 137 10.92 6.49 7.23
CA TYR A 137 12.06 5.85 6.60
C TYR A 137 13.14 6.91 6.31
N GLU A 138 14.22 6.88 7.10
CA GLU A 138 15.39 7.78 7.00
C GLU A 138 16.01 7.79 5.60
N ARG A 139 15.74 6.73 4.82
CA ARG A 139 16.22 6.50 3.46
C ARG A 139 15.16 6.57 2.37
N MET A 140 13.97 7.12 2.62
CA MET A 140 13.12 7.54 1.52
C MET A 140 13.49 8.99 1.18
N PRO A 141 14.37 9.24 0.19
CA PRO A 141 14.50 10.58 -0.32
C PRO A 141 13.10 11.05 -0.69
N VAL A 142 12.71 12.22 -0.17
CA VAL A 142 11.52 12.95 -0.65
C VAL A 142 11.57 13.10 -2.18
N THR A 143 12.78 12.97 -2.75
CA THR A 143 13.14 12.96 -4.17
C THR A 143 13.17 11.59 -4.87
N SER A 144 13.08 10.42 -4.21
CA SER A 144 12.80 9.17 -4.94
C SER A 144 11.31 9.12 -5.27
N GLY A 145 10.93 9.84 -6.31
CA GLY A 145 9.58 9.86 -6.92
C GLY A 145 9.04 8.49 -7.36
N LEU A 146 9.70 7.41 -7.01
CA LEU A 146 9.37 6.01 -7.33
C LEU A 146 8.04 5.52 -6.73
N GLY A 147 7.40 6.29 -5.85
CA GLY A 147 6.07 5.97 -5.32
C GLY A 147 5.02 7.03 -5.58
N ALA A 148 5.37 8.15 -6.23
CA ALA A 148 4.45 9.28 -6.43
C ALA A 148 4.45 9.82 -7.86
N VAL A 149 5.28 9.25 -8.75
CA VAL A 149 5.22 9.54 -10.17
C VAL A 149 4.27 8.56 -10.83
N ILE A 150 3.13 9.07 -11.30
CA ILE A 150 2.12 8.29 -12.01
C ILE A 150 1.98 8.91 -13.39
N ASP A 151 2.16 8.13 -14.45
CA ASP A 151 2.10 8.58 -15.84
C ASP A 151 2.99 9.82 -16.12
N GLY A 152 4.17 9.85 -15.52
CA GLY A 152 5.13 10.97 -15.64
C GLY A 152 4.78 12.22 -14.82
N VAL A 153 3.70 12.19 -14.04
CA VAL A 153 3.27 13.30 -13.18
C VAL A 153 3.67 13.03 -11.73
N ASN A 154 4.36 13.98 -11.09
CA ASN A 154 4.75 13.87 -9.69
C ASN A 154 3.64 14.35 -8.74
N TYR A 155 3.01 13.42 -8.04
CA TYR A 155 1.96 13.66 -7.04
C TYR A 155 2.50 13.95 -5.62
N ALA A 156 3.80 13.80 -5.36
CA ALA A 156 4.36 14.02 -4.03
C ALA A 156 4.09 15.43 -3.47
N PRO A 157 4.15 16.54 -4.26
CA PRO A 157 3.76 17.86 -3.79
C PRO A 157 2.29 17.96 -3.39
N LEU A 158 1.39 17.31 -4.14
CA LEU A 158 -0.04 17.27 -3.82
C LEU A 158 -0.27 16.52 -2.51
N TRP A 159 0.27 15.30 -2.41
CA TRP A 159 0.09 14.45 -1.22
C TRP A 159 0.79 15.00 0.02
N SER A 160 1.91 15.71 -0.14
CA SER A 160 2.60 16.36 0.98
C SER A 160 1.79 17.49 1.62
N LYS A 161 0.89 18.12 0.87
CA LYS A 161 -0.05 19.14 1.36
C LYS A 161 -1.23 18.54 2.13
N LEU A 162 -1.50 17.24 1.96
CA LEU A 162 -2.48 16.53 2.79
C LEU A 162 -1.91 16.48 4.21
N LYS A 163 -2.38 17.37 5.07
CA LYS A 163 -1.98 17.51 6.48
C LYS A 163 -2.52 16.35 7.34
N PHE A 164 -2.23 15.11 6.98
CA PHE A 164 -2.72 13.91 7.69
C PHE A 164 -2.10 13.75 9.09
N ASP A 165 -0.91 14.31 9.33
CA ASP A 165 -0.27 14.31 10.64
C ASP A 165 -0.96 15.22 11.68
N GLU A 166 -1.89 16.08 11.27
CA GLU A 166 -2.58 17.03 12.17
C GLU A 166 -3.71 16.36 12.98
N LYS A 167 -4.38 15.33 12.43
CA LYS A 167 -5.46 14.63 13.15
C LYS A 167 -4.93 13.41 13.89
N LYS A 168 -5.15 13.41 15.21
CA LYS A 168 -4.70 12.33 16.13
C LYS A 168 -5.12 10.92 15.67
N ALA A 169 -6.34 10.77 15.15
CA ALA A 169 -6.86 9.48 14.70
C ALA A 169 -6.18 8.96 13.41
N GLU A 170 -6.04 9.81 12.39
CA GLU A 170 -5.37 9.49 11.12
C GLU A 170 -3.91 9.14 11.37
N LYS A 171 -3.22 9.96 12.18
CA LYS A 171 -1.85 9.70 12.63
C LYS A 171 -1.70 8.38 13.38
N ARG A 172 -2.63 8.02 14.27
CA ARG A 172 -2.61 6.77 15.02
C ARG A 172 -2.76 5.56 14.09
N ARG A 173 -3.66 5.62 13.10
CA ARG A 173 -3.86 4.56 12.10
C ARG A 173 -2.61 4.32 11.27
N LEU A 174 -2.01 5.39 10.74
CA LEU A 174 -0.81 5.26 9.92
C LEU A 174 0.39 4.77 10.73
N ARG A 175 0.53 5.19 11.98
CA ARG A 175 1.65 4.79 12.84
C ARG A 175 1.44 3.48 13.60
N TYR A 176 0.27 2.85 13.44
CA TYR A 176 -0.11 1.67 14.23
C TYR A 176 0.94 0.57 14.15
N ALA A 177 1.38 0.23 12.94
CA ALA A 177 2.37 -0.81 12.69
C ALA A 177 3.82 -0.28 12.56
N ARG A 178 4.08 0.98 12.93
CA ARG A 178 5.41 1.59 12.76
C ARG A 178 6.49 0.86 13.55
N TYR A 179 6.22 0.54 14.81
CA TYR A 179 7.20 -0.12 15.68
C TYR A 179 7.58 -1.50 15.12
N ILE A 180 6.61 -2.23 14.55
CA ILE A 180 6.83 -3.52 13.87
C ILE A 180 7.75 -3.31 12.67
N ALA A 181 7.49 -2.30 11.85
CA ALA A 181 8.33 -2.00 10.69
C ALA A 181 9.78 -1.68 11.07
N GLU A 182 9.98 -0.93 12.15
CA GLU A 182 11.31 -0.61 12.69
C GLU A 182 12.02 -1.87 13.22
N GLU A 183 11.33 -2.71 13.99
CA GLU A 183 11.86 -3.96 14.54
C GLU A 183 12.22 -4.97 13.44
N MET A 184 11.39 -5.04 12.40
CA MET A 184 11.60 -5.92 11.24
C MET A 184 12.61 -5.36 10.22
N GLY A 185 13.13 -4.15 10.45
CA GLY A 185 14.09 -3.50 9.54
C GLY A 185 13.52 -3.25 8.14
N VAL A 186 12.21 -3.03 8.03
CA VAL A 186 11.55 -2.66 6.79
C VAL A 186 11.92 -1.22 6.47
N THR A 187 12.52 -0.98 5.30
CA THR A 187 12.93 0.36 4.85
C THR A 187 11.97 0.98 3.85
N GLU A 188 11.11 0.16 3.25
CA GLU A 188 10.06 0.58 2.32
C GLU A 188 8.93 -0.47 2.30
N PRO A 189 7.67 -0.05 2.08
CA PRO A 189 6.55 -0.98 2.00
C PRO A 189 6.58 -1.70 0.64
N SER A 190 6.70 -3.02 0.67
CA SER A 190 6.67 -3.89 -0.52
C SER A 190 5.23 -4.12 -1.00
N LEU A 191 4.58 -3.05 -1.48
CA LEU A 191 3.20 -3.06 -1.98
C LEU A 191 3.16 -2.95 -3.51
N PHE A 192 2.38 -3.83 -4.14
CA PHE A 192 2.24 -3.94 -5.60
C PHE A 192 0.76 -3.92 -6.00
N GLY A 193 0.49 -3.24 -7.11
CA GLY A 193 -0.83 -3.21 -7.73
C GLY A 193 -0.88 -4.12 -8.95
N VAL A 194 -1.89 -5.00 -9.01
CA VAL A 194 -2.10 -5.95 -10.10
C VAL A 194 -3.46 -5.68 -10.73
N SER A 195 -3.47 -5.35 -12.03
CA SER A 195 -4.70 -5.16 -12.79
C SER A 195 -5.07 -6.44 -13.52
N ILE A 196 -6.32 -6.87 -13.35
CA ILE A 196 -6.90 -8.01 -14.03
C ILE A 196 -7.90 -7.47 -15.06
N PRO A 197 -7.76 -7.82 -16.35
CA PRO A 197 -8.71 -7.41 -17.37
C PRO A 197 -10.07 -8.10 -17.19
N GLU A 198 -11.15 -7.39 -17.53
CA GLU A 198 -12.54 -7.88 -17.41
C GLU A 198 -12.92 -8.88 -18.52
N SER A 199 -12.20 -8.94 -19.65
CA SER A 199 -12.65 -9.75 -20.78
C SER A 199 -12.54 -11.26 -20.50
N LYS A 200 -13.63 -12.00 -20.81
CA LYS A 200 -13.72 -13.46 -20.61
C LYS A 200 -12.60 -14.24 -21.32
N HIS A 201 -12.20 -13.80 -22.52
CA HIS A 201 -11.15 -14.44 -23.30
C HIS A 201 -9.77 -14.32 -22.64
N GLU A 202 -9.47 -13.18 -22.01
CA GLU A 202 -8.20 -12.98 -21.28
C GLU A 202 -8.20 -13.70 -19.91
N CYS A 203 -9.38 -13.92 -19.32
CA CYS A 203 -9.53 -14.66 -18.05
C CYS A 203 -9.23 -16.16 -18.16
N ASP A 204 -9.59 -16.79 -19.28
CA ASP A 204 -9.33 -18.21 -19.52
C ASP A 204 -7.83 -18.46 -19.75
N GLU A 205 -7.15 -17.54 -20.44
CA GLU A 205 -5.67 -17.55 -20.54
C GLU A 205 -5.02 -17.35 -19.17
N ALA A 206 -5.42 -16.34 -18.38
CA ALA A 206 -4.89 -16.12 -17.03
C ALA A 206 -5.09 -17.33 -16.10
N THR A 207 -6.20 -18.06 -16.26
CA THR A 207 -6.48 -19.31 -15.54
C THR A 207 -5.55 -20.44 -15.96
N ALA A 208 -5.38 -20.67 -17.26
CA ALA A 208 -4.48 -21.71 -17.79
C ALA A 208 -3.03 -21.43 -17.36
N LEU A 209 -2.65 -20.16 -17.31
CA LEU A 209 -1.32 -19.69 -16.92
C LEU A 209 -1.03 -19.83 -15.42
N SER A 210 -2.01 -19.60 -14.55
CA SER A 210 -1.88 -19.90 -13.12
C SER A 210 -1.64 -21.40 -12.87
N HIS A 211 -2.32 -22.27 -13.61
CA HIS A 211 -2.08 -23.71 -13.52
C HIS A 211 -0.66 -24.08 -13.95
N ALA A 212 -0.09 -23.40 -14.95
CA ALA A 212 1.31 -23.58 -15.33
C ALA A 212 2.29 -23.10 -14.24
N LEU A 213 2.04 -21.93 -13.65
CA LEU A 213 2.88 -21.36 -12.58
C LEU A 213 2.88 -22.19 -11.29
N ASN A 214 1.75 -22.80 -10.94
CA ASN A 214 1.62 -23.64 -9.74
C ASN A 214 2.23 -25.03 -9.91
N ASN A 215 2.39 -25.52 -11.15
CA ASN A 215 2.92 -26.85 -11.46
C ASN A 215 4.41 -26.84 -11.80
N SER A 216 4.96 -25.72 -12.30
CA SER A 216 6.40 -25.51 -12.35
C SER A 216 6.85 -25.01 -10.98
N ALA A 217 7.65 -25.74 -10.21
CA ALA A 217 8.20 -25.23 -8.95
C ALA A 217 9.41 -24.31 -9.26
N PRO A 218 9.31 -22.96 -9.18
CA PRO A 218 10.38 -22.08 -9.61
C PRO A 218 10.97 -21.28 -8.45
N LYS A 219 12.12 -20.64 -8.71
CA LYS A 219 12.77 -19.74 -7.76
C LYS A 219 11.89 -18.49 -7.58
N PHE A 220 11.65 -18.15 -6.31
CA PHE A 220 10.59 -17.24 -5.86
C PHE A 220 10.87 -15.74 -6.16
N ASP A 221 12.01 -15.40 -6.77
CA ASP A 221 12.41 -14.02 -7.09
C ASP A 221 11.87 -13.52 -8.46
N ASP A 222 11.60 -14.41 -9.42
CA ASP A 222 11.18 -14.02 -10.79
C ASP A 222 9.66 -13.80 -10.95
N ARG A 223 8.92 -13.74 -9.84
CA ARG A 223 7.45 -13.76 -9.84
C ARG A 223 6.83 -12.49 -10.48
N PRO A 224 7.36 -11.28 -10.26
CA PRO A 224 6.87 -10.09 -10.95
C PRO A 224 7.12 -10.12 -12.46
N GLU A 225 8.29 -10.58 -12.92
CA GLU A 225 8.54 -10.66 -14.37
C GLU A 225 7.61 -11.67 -15.05
N ARG A 226 7.37 -12.83 -14.43
CA ARG A 226 6.45 -13.84 -14.97
C ARG A 226 5.00 -13.37 -15.06
N LEU A 227 4.50 -12.64 -14.08
CA LEU A 227 3.16 -12.06 -14.17
C LEU A 227 3.03 -11.15 -15.43
N LYS A 228 4.10 -10.42 -15.79
CA LYS A 228 4.13 -9.62 -17.04
C LYS A 228 4.19 -10.46 -18.31
N GLU A 229 4.96 -11.55 -18.33
CA GLU A 229 5.03 -12.51 -19.46
C GLU A 229 3.66 -13.13 -19.79
N HIS A 230 2.71 -13.02 -18.87
CA HIS A 230 1.42 -13.69 -18.91
C HIS A 230 0.24 -12.72 -19.05
N GLY A 231 0.48 -11.52 -19.57
CA GLY A 231 -0.55 -10.52 -19.88
C GLY A 231 -1.10 -9.76 -18.67
N LEU A 232 -0.72 -10.15 -17.44
CA LEU A 232 -1.06 -9.38 -16.24
C LEU A 232 -0.14 -8.17 -16.16
N ARG A 233 -0.74 -7.00 -16.12
CA ARG A 233 0.03 -5.77 -16.00
C ARG A 233 0.26 -5.46 -14.52
N ILE A 234 1.52 -5.61 -14.08
CA ILE A 234 1.94 -5.16 -12.75
C ILE A 234 2.36 -3.71 -12.85
N HIS A 235 1.76 -2.88 -12.01
CA HIS A 235 2.18 -1.50 -11.87
C HIS A 235 3.21 -1.40 -10.76
N HIS A 236 4.48 -1.50 -11.15
CA HIS A 236 5.57 -1.04 -10.29
C HIS A 236 5.58 0.48 -10.38
N ALA A 237 5.26 1.17 -9.27
CA ALA A 237 5.38 2.63 -9.22
C ALA A 237 6.80 3.12 -9.60
N THR A 238 7.79 2.22 -9.60
CA THR A 238 9.20 2.46 -9.91
C THR A 238 9.57 2.33 -11.40
N GLU A 239 8.79 1.62 -12.24
CA GLU A 239 9.24 1.24 -13.61
C GLU A 239 8.91 2.25 -14.70
N SER A 240 8.10 3.27 -14.42
CA SER A 240 7.80 4.37 -15.36
C SER A 240 9.00 5.30 -15.65
N LEU A 241 10.18 5.02 -15.07
CA LEU A 241 11.42 5.78 -15.30
C LEU A 241 12.41 5.08 -16.25
N GLY A 242 12.11 3.87 -16.74
CA GLY A 242 13.00 3.12 -17.62
C GLY A 242 12.90 3.51 -19.10
N PHE A 243 13.28 4.74 -19.47
CA PHE A 243 13.79 5.08 -20.83
C PHE A 243 14.29 6.54 -20.98
N ALA A 244 14.19 7.39 -19.95
CA ALA A 244 14.48 8.82 -20.04
C ALA A 244 15.62 9.29 -19.11
N GLU A 245 16.70 8.51 -18.99
CA GLU A 245 17.97 9.07 -18.50
C GLU A 245 18.71 9.75 -19.65
N LYS A 246 18.31 11.00 -19.95
CA LYS A 246 19.19 12.09 -20.44
C LYS A 246 18.49 13.41 -20.79
N GLU A 247 17.16 13.48 -20.76
CA GLU A 247 16.47 14.77 -20.83
C GLU A 247 15.97 15.20 -19.46
N THR A 248 16.50 16.33 -19.01
CA THR A 248 15.93 17.19 -17.97
C THR A 248 14.41 17.09 -17.96
N LEU A 249 13.86 16.34 -16.99
CA LEU A 249 12.42 16.19 -16.74
C LEU A 249 11.80 17.59 -16.57
N ARG A 250 11.26 18.13 -17.66
CA ARG A 250 10.28 19.22 -17.62
C ARG A 250 9.00 18.63 -17.04
N LEU A 251 8.96 18.55 -15.70
CA LEU A 251 7.74 18.21 -14.96
C LEU A 251 6.62 19.12 -15.47
N LYS A 252 5.58 18.53 -16.07
CA LYS A 252 4.38 19.29 -16.42
C LYS A 252 3.79 19.80 -15.10
N PRO A 253 3.60 21.11 -14.91
CA PRO A 253 2.93 21.61 -13.72
C PRO A 253 1.55 20.96 -13.63
N LEU A 254 1.18 20.49 -12.43
CA LEU A 254 -0.19 20.08 -12.10
C LEU A 254 -1.11 21.21 -12.57
N ARG A 255 -1.96 20.94 -13.58
CA ARG A 255 -2.99 21.89 -13.99
C ARG A 255 -3.85 22.15 -12.76
N THR A 256 -3.78 23.37 -12.24
CA THR A 256 -4.66 23.83 -11.17
C THR A 256 -6.07 23.92 -11.72
N ALA A 257 -6.80 22.81 -11.73
CA ALA A 257 -8.25 22.79 -11.82
C ALA A 257 -8.84 23.20 -10.46
N TRP A 258 -8.47 24.40 -9.99
CA TRP A 258 -9.25 25.09 -8.99
C TRP A 258 -10.29 25.87 -9.77
N GLY A 259 -11.43 25.23 -10.02
CA GLY A 259 -12.63 25.95 -10.42
C GLY A 259 -12.87 27.03 -9.37
N GLN A 260 -12.83 28.28 -9.81
CA GLN A 260 -13.40 29.39 -9.08
C GLN A 260 -14.86 29.02 -8.85
N SER A 261 -15.23 28.73 -7.60
CA SER A 261 -16.61 28.84 -7.18
C SER A 261 -16.98 30.31 -7.36
N ASN A 262 -17.85 30.59 -8.33
CA ASN A 262 -18.51 31.88 -8.44
C ASN A 262 -19.24 32.19 -7.13
N GLU A 263 -19.24 33.47 -6.82
CA GLU A 263 -19.94 34.16 -5.73
C GLU A 263 -21.38 33.68 -5.48
#